data_AF-A0A2N8NM61-F1
#
_entry.id   AF-A0A2N8NM61-F1
#
_cell.length_a   1.000
_cell.length_b   1.000
_cell.length_c   1.000
_cell.angle_alpha   90.00
_cell.angle_beta   90.00
_cell.angle_gamma   90.00
#
_symmetry.space_group_name_H-M   'P 1'
#
loop_
_entity.id
_entity.type
_entity.pdbx_description
1 polymer ?
#
loop_
_entity_poly.entity_id
_entity_poly.type
_entity_poly.pdbx_seq_one_letter_code
_entity_poly.pdbx_strand_id
1 'polypeptide(L)'
;MRIDEISGWLGEHGASAGPVSLSAGFDAYLCTLPWAGSGIDWGQLPHRSLALAGVSDDAAVEWARRTPMAAHDHVLLIDSAAEPGVVCGFEDAVRDFELLSNRPELYMCGVDLVDGEVRPAFDHFIERRFFMTLNARI
;
A
#
# COMPACT_ATOMS: atom_id res chain seq x y z
N MET A 1 -5.58 10.83 1.48
CA MET A 1 -6.50 10.00 0.67
C MET A 1 -7.86 10.65 0.75
N ARG A 2 -8.58 10.82 -0.36
CA ARG A 2 -9.88 11.50 -0.32
C ARG A 2 -11.01 10.50 -0.06
N ILE A 3 -11.14 10.08 1.20
CA ILE A 3 -12.11 9.04 1.62
C ILE A 3 -13.54 9.34 1.14
N ASP A 4 -13.97 10.60 1.17
CA ASP A 4 -15.30 10.99 0.70
C ASP A 4 -15.51 10.69 -0.80
N GLU A 5 -14.48 10.88 -1.62
CA GLU A 5 -14.52 10.65 -3.07
C GLU A 5 -14.53 9.14 -3.42
N ILE A 6 -13.99 8.29 -2.55
CA ILE A 6 -13.94 6.83 -2.74
C ILE A 6 -14.96 6.06 -1.89
N SER A 7 -15.89 6.76 -1.23
CA SER A 7 -16.88 6.14 -0.33
C SER A 7 -17.75 5.06 -0.98
N GLY A 8 -18.14 5.25 -2.25
CA GLY A 8 -18.85 4.24 -3.03
C GLY A 8 -18.00 2.99 -3.27
N TRP A 9 -16.74 3.19 -3.68
CA TRP A 9 -15.77 2.10 -3.88
C TRP A 9 -15.54 1.32 -2.59
N LEU A 10 -15.46 2.01 -1.44
CA LEU A 10 -15.29 1.35 -0.13
C LEU A 10 -16.43 0.38 0.17
N GLY A 11 -17.68 0.82 -0.06
CA GLY A 11 -18.86 -0.01 0.16
C GLY A 11 -18.93 -1.22 -0.77
N GLU A 12 -18.55 -1.06 -2.03
CA GLU A 12 -18.57 -2.13 -3.05
C GLU A 12 -17.54 -3.24 -2.77
N HIS A 13 -16.36 -2.88 -2.24
CA HIS A 13 -15.24 -3.80 -2.02
C HIS A 13 -15.13 -4.28 -0.57
N GLY A 14 -16.10 -3.95 0.29
CA GLY A 14 -16.04 -4.27 1.72
C GLY A 14 -14.84 -3.63 2.42
N ALA A 15 -14.32 -2.54 1.86
CA ALA A 15 -13.18 -1.81 2.39
C ALA A 15 -13.63 -0.78 3.42
N SER A 16 -12.67 -0.28 4.21
CA SER A 16 -12.96 0.64 5.30
C SER A 16 -11.85 1.68 5.47
N ALA A 17 -12.19 2.85 6.00
CA ALA A 17 -11.20 3.79 6.48
C ALA A 17 -10.68 3.32 7.84
N GLY A 18 -9.37 3.15 7.98
CA GLY A 18 -8.72 2.83 9.25
C GLY A 18 -8.54 4.05 10.14
N PRO A 19 -8.28 3.89 11.44
CA PRO A 19 -7.91 5.00 12.31
C PRO A 19 -6.60 5.65 11.86
N VAL A 20 -6.48 6.97 12.02
CA VAL A 20 -5.28 7.76 11.67
C VAL A 20 -4.01 7.22 12.36
N SER A 21 -4.15 6.62 13.55
CA SER A 21 -3.03 6.01 14.28
C SER A 21 -2.36 4.86 13.53
N LEU A 22 -3.10 4.12 12.68
CA LEU A 22 -2.50 3.09 11.82
C LEU A 22 -1.62 3.74 10.74
N SER A 23 -2.11 4.81 10.11
CA SER A 23 -1.33 5.56 9.12
C SER A 23 -0.06 6.13 9.73
N ALA A 24 -0.18 6.75 10.90
CA ALA A 24 0.97 7.29 11.63
C ALA A 24 1.95 6.19 12.05
N GLY A 25 1.46 5.01 12.45
CA GLY A 25 2.31 3.87 12.82
C GLY A 25 3.11 3.34 11.63
N PHE A 26 2.47 3.21 10.46
CA PHE A 26 3.15 2.77 9.26
C PHE A 26 4.15 3.81 8.73
N ASP A 27 3.77 5.09 8.72
CA ASP A 27 4.69 6.18 8.38
C ASP A 27 5.92 6.22 9.31
N ALA A 28 5.72 6.06 10.62
CA ALA A 28 6.81 5.97 11.57
C ALA A 28 7.77 4.80 11.27
N TYR A 29 7.25 3.65 10.81
CA TYR A 29 8.08 2.56 10.31
C TYR A 29 8.84 2.96 9.04
N LEU A 30 8.18 3.58 8.06
CA LEU A 30 8.82 4.03 6.82
C LEU A 30 9.97 5.01 7.11
N CYS A 31 9.84 5.89 8.11
CA CYS A 31 10.91 6.78 8.55
C CYS A 31 12.15 6.07 9.14
N THR A 32 12.06 4.78 9.48
CA THR A 32 13.22 4.00 9.93
C THR A 32 14.07 3.44 8.79
N LEU A 33 13.54 3.46 7.56
CA LEU A 33 14.20 2.95 6.36
C LEU A 33 15.27 3.94 5.85
N PRO A 34 16.20 3.53 4.98
CA PRO A 34 17.10 4.46 4.32
C PRO A 34 16.32 5.34 3.33
N TRP A 35 16.45 6.66 3.47
CA TRP A 35 15.88 7.65 2.56
C TRP A 35 16.96 8.30 1.70
N ALA A 36 16.68 8.48 0.41
CA ALA A 36 17.50 9.26 -0.51
C ALA A 36 16.65 10.37 -1.14
N GLY A 37 16.83 11.60 -0.66
CA GLY A 37 16.03 12.73 -1.09
C GLY A 37 14.56 12.58 -0.66
N SER A 38 13.65 12.50 -1.63
CA SER A 38 12.19 12.50 -1.39
C SER A 38 11.55 11.12 -1.29
N GLY A 39 12.33 10.04 -1.23
CA GLY A 39 11.78 8.68 -1.18
C GLY A 39 12.75 7.69 -0.59
N ILE A 40 12.26 6.47 -0.38
CA ILE A 40 13.06 5.34 0.10
C ILE A 40 14.19 5.06 -0.91
N ASP A 41 15.40 4.84 -0.38
CA ASP A 41 16.53 4.33 -1.14
C ASP A 41 16.43 2.80 -1.22
N TRP A 42 15.64 2.35 -2.18
CA TRP A 42 15.46 0.92 -2.43
C TRP A 42 16.78 0.21 -2.79
N GLY A 43 17.80 0.91 -3.30
CA GLY A 43 19.11 0.32 -3.56
C GLY A 43 19.81 -0.21 -2.31
N GLN A 44 19.43 0.27 -1.12
CA GLN A 44 19.96 -0.18 0.18
C GLN A 44 19.08 -1.24 0.85
N LEU A 45 18.02 -1.69 0.18
CA LEU A 45 17.07 -2.66 0.71
C LEU A 45 16.98 -3.86 -0.23
N PRO A 46 16.89 -5.09 0.29
CA PRO A 46 16.36 -6.20 -0.50
C PRO A 46 14.98 -5.80 -1.02
N HIS A 47 14.82 -5.79 -2.33
CA HIS A 47 13.57 -5.38 -2.94
C HIS A 47 13.38 -6.01 -4.31
N ARG A 48 12.16 -5.85 -4.82
CA ARG A 48 11.84 -6.08 -6.23
C ARG A 48 11.06 -4.91 -6.78
N SER A 49 11.29 -4.59 -8.04
CA SER A 49 10.56 -3.52 -8.73
C SER A 49 9.75 -4.03 -9.92
N LEU A 50 8.69 -3.31 -10.25
CA LEU A 50 7.90 -3.45 -11.48
C LEU A 50 7.68 -2.07 -12.08
N ALA A 51 8.14 -1.86 -13.31
CA ALA A 51 7.72 -0.71 -14.10
C ALA A 51 6.29 -0.95 -14.60
N LEU A 52 5.39 0.01 -14.37
CA LEU A 52 3.96 -0.12 -14.68
C LEU A 52 3.62 0.19 -16.15
N ALA A 53 4.55 0.74 -16.92
CA ALA A 53 4.29 1.10 -18.32
C ALA A 53 3.95 -0.13 -19.17
N GLY A 54 2.72 -0.18 -19.68
CA GLY A 54 2.21 -1.29 -20.49
C GLY A 54 1.87 -2.56 -19.71
N VAL A 55 1.84 -2.49 -18.38
CA VAL A 55 1.44 -3.57 -17.48
C VAL A 55 -0.06 -3.43 -17.22
N SER A 56 -0.81 -4.52 -17.38
CA SER A 56 -2.22 -4.57 -16.97
C SER A 56 -2.37 -4.77 -15.47
N ASP A 57 -3.53 -4.42 -14.93
CA ASP A 57 -3.82 -4.56 -13.49
C ASP A 57 -3.63 -6.01 -13.02
N ASP A 58 -4.11 -6.99 -13.81
CA ASP A 58 -3.91 -8.42 -13.51
C ASP A 58 -2.42 -8.81 -13.49
N ALA A 59 -1.59 -8.24 -14.37
CA ALA A 59 -0.16 -8.51 -14.37
C ALA A 59 0.54 -7.84 -13.17
N ALA A 60 0.06 -6.68 -12.72
CA ALA A 60 0.53 -6.04 -11.51
C ALA A 60 0.17 -6.87 -10.26
N VAL A 61 -1.05 -7.42 -10.20
CA VAL A 61 -1.48 -8.35 -9.13
C VAL A 61 -0.62 -9.60 -9.13
N GLU A 62 -0.43 -10.26 -10.28
CA GLU A 62 0.39 -11.47 -10.39
C GLU A 62 1.86 -11.23 -10.02
N TRP A 63 2.38 -10.03 -10.31
CA TRP A 63 3.66 -9.62 -9.77
C TRP A 63 3.57 -9.49 -8.25
N ALA A 64 2.63 -8.71 -7.71
CA ALA A 64 2.49 -8.48 -6.27
C ALA A 64 2.33 -9.78 -5.47
N ARG A 65 1.65 -10.81 -6.01
CA ARG A 65 1.52 -12.16 -5.42
C ARG A 65 2.85 -12.86 -5.12
N ARG A 66 3.92 -12.42 -5.77
CA ARG A 66 5.28 -12.96 -5.58
C ARG A 66 6.10 -12.15 -4.57
N THR A 67 5.46 -11.32 -3.75
CA THR A 67 6.08 -10.53 -2.67
C THR A 67 5.63 -11.06 -1.31
N PRO A 68 6.34 -10.74 -0.21
CA PRO A 68 5.87 -11.03 1.14
C PRO A 68 4.48 -10.46 1.45
N MET A 69 4.06 -9.36 0.81
CA MET A 69 2.73 -8.77 1.00
C MET A 69 1.59 -9.73 0.63
N ALA A 70 1.85 -10.70 -0.26
CA ALA A 70 0.88 -11.72 -0.67
C ALA A 70 0.54 -12.75 0.43
N ALA A 71 1.25 -12.72 1.57
CA ALA A 71 0.91 -13.53 2.73
C ALA A 71 -0.34 -13.01 3.47
N HIS A 72 -0.86 -11.84 3.09
CA HIS A 72 -1.97 -11.17 3.75
C HIS A 72 -3.14 -10.98 2.78
N ASP A 73 -4.35 -11.32 3.24
CA ASP A 73 -5.57 -11.13 2.45
C ASP A 73 -5.99 -9.65 2.37
N HIS A 74 -5.59 -8.84 3.37
CA HIS A 74 -5.89 -7.42 3.46
C HIS A 74 -4.61 -6.60 3.48
N VAL A 75 -4.73 -5.33 3.11
CA VAL A 75 -3.65 -4.36 3.20
C VAL A 75 -4.15 -3.04 3.78
N LEU A 76 -3.25 -2.27 4.36
CA LEU A 76 -3.44 -0.87 4.70
C LEU A 76 -2.74 -0.01 3.65
N LEU A 77 -3.48 0.88 2.98
CA LEU A 77 -2.96 1.88 2.06
C LEU A 77 -2.93 3.27 2.70
N ILE A 78 -1.80 3.98 2.53
CA ILE A 78 -1.63 5.36 2.98
C ILE A 78 -0.93 6.21 1.93
N ASP A 79 -1.36 7.46 1.81
CA ASP A 79 -0.68 8.53 1.08
C ASP A 79 -0.39 9.76 1.98
N SER A 80 -0.70 9.64 3.28
CA SER A 80 -0.51 10.66 4.32
C SER A 80 -0.52 10.02 5.70
N ALA A 81 0.42 10.40 6.55
CA ALA A 81 0.47 9.99 7.96
C ALA A 81 -0.61 10.67 8.83
N ALA A 82 -1.13 11.81 8.37
CA ALA A 82 -2.07 12.65 9.12
C ALA A 82 -3.54 12.38 8.76
N GLU A 83 -3.81 11.52 7.78
CA GLU A 83 -5.15 11.19 7.32
C GLU A 83 -5.43 9.69 7.50
N PRO A 84 -6.71 9.29 7.63
CA PRO A 84 -7.11 7.89 7.61
C PRO A 84 -6.59 7.19 6.34
N GLY A 85 -5.95 6.04 6.52
CA GLY A 85 -5.66 5.10 5.44
C GLY A 85 -6.88 4.25 5.10
N VAL A 86 -6.77 3.46 4.04
CA VAL A 86 -7.80 2.48 3.64
C VAL A 86 -7.32 1.09 3.94
N VAL A 87 -8.19 0.29 4.57
CA VAL A 87 -8.01 -1.16 4.71
C VAL A 87 -8.95 -1.84 3.72
N CYS A 88 -8.38 -2.61 2.80
CA CYS A 88 -9.13 -3.34 1.77
C CYS A 88 -8.45 -4.66 1.41
N GLY A 89 -9.07 -5.43 0.52
CA GLY A 89 -8.46 -6.63 -0.05
C GLY A 89 -7.16 -6.32 -0.77
N PHE A 90 -6.19 -7.24 -0.67
CA PHE A 90 -4.89 -7.12 -1.31
C PHE A 90 -4.97 -6.90 -2.84
N GLU A 91 -5.86 -7.63 -3.52
CA GLU A 91 -5.98 -7.52 -4.99
C GLU A 91 -6.62 -6.20 -5.40
N ASP A 92 -7.66 -5.77 -4.68
CA ASP A 92 -8.36 -4.51 -4.92
C ASP A 92 -7.40 -3.33 -4.77
N ALA A 93 -6.53 -3.36 -3.74
CA ALA A 93 -5.50 -2.37 -3.52
C ALA A 93 -4.54 -2.23 -4.71
N VAL A 94 -4.13 -3.35 -5.29
CA VAL A 94 -3.15 -3.37 -6.39
C VAL A 94 -3.81 -3.04 -7.72
N ARG A 95 -5.08 -3.40 -7.94
CA ARG A 95 -5.82 -3.04 -9.16
C ARG A 95 -6.21 -1.57 -9.17
N ASP A 96 -6.66 -1.05 -8.04
CA ASP A 96 -7.33 0.25 -7.99
C ASP A 96 -6.46 1.36 -7.38
N PHE A 97 -5.14 1.16 -7.22
CA PHE A 97 -4.27 2.16 -6.57
C PHE A 97 -4.32 3.57 -7.22
N GLU A 98 -4.66 3.67 -8.51
CA GLU A 98 -4.78 4.96 -9.20
C GLU A 98 -6.05 5.69 -8.78
N LEU A 99 -7.15 4.96 -8.62
CA LEU A 99 -8.42 5.47 -8.10
C LEU A 99 -8.28 5.86 -6.63
N LEU A 100 -7.58 5.04 -5.84
CA LEU A 100 -7.44 5.22 -4.40
C LEU A 100 -6.59 6.44 -4.04
N SER A 101 -5.58 6.79 -4.84
CA SER A 101 -4.81 8.01 -4.59
C SER A 101 -4.22 8.65 -5.85
N ASN A 102 -4.44 9.97 -5.93
CA ASN A 102 -3.81 10.87 -6.91
C ASN A 102 -2.46 11.44 -6.43
N ARG A 103 -1.90 10.94 -5.33
CA ARG A 103 -0.55 11.33 -4.87
C ARG A 103 0.52 10.50 -5.59
N PRO A 104 1.68 11.09 -5.91
CA PRO A 104 2.73 10.36 -6.63
C PRO A 104 3.23 9.15 -5.84
N GLU A 105 3.30 9.27 -4.52
CA GLU A 105 3.65 8.19 -3.60
C GLU A 105 2.39 7.62 -2.96
N LEU A 106 2.30 6.29 -2.96
CA LEU A 106 1.31 5.53 -2.21
C LEU A 106 2.01 4.33 -1.60
N TYR A 107 1.80 4.10 -0.31
CA TYR A 107 2.40 2.99 0.41
C TYR A 107 1.30 2.04 0.86
N MET A 108 1.56 0.74 0.74
CA MET A 108 0.64 -0.29 1.19
C MET A 108 1.41 -1.38 1.94
N CYS A 109 0.91 -1.81 3.10
CA CYS A 109 1.47 -2.94 3.85
C CYS A 109 0.42 -4.00 4.15
N GLY A 110 0.87 -5.24 4.31
CA GLY A 110 0.03 -6.37 4.70
C GLY A 110 -0.67 -6.14 6.02
N VAL A 111 -1.90 -6.64 6.14
CA VAL A 111 -2.73 -6.57 7.34
C VAL A 111 -3.33 -7.93 7.64
N ASP A 112 -3.14 -8.38 8.88
CA ASP A 112 -3.85 -9.52 9.44
C ASP A 112 -5.03 -9.04 10.28
N LEU A 113 -6.18 -9.68 10.13
CA LEU A 113 -7.36 -9.46 10.96
C LEU A 113 -7.41 -10.56 12.02
N VAL A 114 -7.02 -10.24 13.25
CA VAL A 114 -6.98 -11.20 14.37
C VAL A 114 -8.01 -10.78 15.41
N ASP A 115 -9.05 -11.58 15.61
CA ASP A 115 -10.17 -11.29 16.52
C ASP A 115 -10.87 -9.94 16.20
N GLY A 116 -10.87 -9.54 14.92
CA GLY A 116 -11.44 -8.26 14.46
C GLY A 116 -10.52 -7.05 14.64
N GLU A 117 -9.33 -7.24 15.21
CA GLU A 117 -8.32 -6.19 15.34
C GLU A 117 -7.39 -6.19 14.12
N VAL A 118 -7.11 -4.98 13.60
CA VAL A 118 -6.19 -4.76 12.48
C VAL A 118 -4.75 -4.83 12.98
N ARG A 119 -3.98 -5.81 12.48
CA ARG A 119 -2.56 -5.99 12.81
C ARG A 119 -1.71 -5.83 11.55
N PRO A 120 -1.07 -4.67 11.35
CA PRO A 120 -0.26 -4.44 10.17
C PRO A 120 1.11 -5.14 10.27
N ALA A 121 1.56 -5.71 9.16
CA ALA A 121 2.90 -6.24 8.94
C ALA A 121 3.70 -5.21 8.12
N PHE A 122 4.25 -4.20 8.79
CA PHE A 122 4.86 -3.03 8.13
C PHE A 122 6.04 -3.37 7.23
N ASP A 123 6.77 -4.45 7.49
CA ASP A 123 7.89 -4.92 6.66
C ASP A 123 7.45 -5.68 5.41
N HIS A 124 6.18 -6.06 5.32
CA HIS A 124 5.58 -6.65 4.11
C HIS A 124 4.85 -5.57 3.33
N PHE A 125 5.62 -4.71 2.66
CA PHE A 125 5.05 -3.52 2.02
C PHE A 125 5.48 -3.29 0.57
N ILE A 126 4.66 -2.51 -0.13
CA ILE A 126 4.86 -2.01 -1.48
C ILE A 126 4.73 -0.49 -1.48
N GLU A 127 5.63 0.18 -2.18
CA GLU A 127 5.51 1.59 -2.58
C GLU A 127 5.14 1.65 -4.06
N ARG A 128 4.08 2.39 -4.40
CA ARG A 128 3.91 2.93 -5.74
C ARG A 128 4.59 4.29 -5.80
N ARG A 129 5.59 4.43 -6.67
CA ARG A 129 6.41 5.62 -6.82
C ARG A 129 6.17 6.32 -8.16
N PHE A 130 5.86 7.61 -8.08
CA PHE A 130 5.62 8.50 -9.22
C PHE A 130 4.63 7.95 -10.25
N PHE A 131 3.64 7.14 -9.84
CA PHE A 131 2.70 6.43 -10.74
C PHE A 131 3.34 5.42 -11.70
N MET A 132 4.66 5.24 -11.68
CA MET A 132 5.38 4.53 -12.74
C MET A 132 6.00 3.21 -12.28
N THR A 133 6.20 3.04 -10.98
CA THR A 133 6.93 1.88 -10.45
C THR A 133 6.31 1.38 -9.16
N LEU A 134 6.17 0.06 -9.03
CA LEU A 134 5.95 -0.60 -7.75
C LEU A 134 7.30 -1.09 -7.23
N ASN A 135 7.64 -0.77 -5.98
CA ASN A 135 8.77 -1.33 -5.26
C ASN A 135 8.24 -2.13 -4.08
N ALA A 136 8.62 -3.40 -3.97
CA ALA A 136 8.22 -4.27 -2.88
C ALA A 136 9.41 -4.68 -2.04
N ARG A 137 9.24 -4.66 -0.72
CA ARG A 137 10.21 -5.24 0.21
C ARG A 137 10.23 -6.76 0.07
N ILE A 138 11.40 -7.39 0.13
CA ILE A 138 11.59 -8.85 0.16
C ILE A 138 12.32 -9.31 1.41
#